data_AF-A0A434SBJ1-F1
#
_entry.id   AF-A0A434SBJ1-F1
#
_cell.length_a   1.000
_cell.length_b   1.000
_cell.length_c   1.000
_cell.angle_alpha   90.00
_cell.angle_beta   90.00
_cell.angle_gamma   90.00
#
_symmetry.space_group_name_H-M   'P 1'
#
loop_
_entity.id
_entity.type
_entity.pdbx_description
1 polymer ?
#
loop_
_entity_poly.entity_id
_entity_poly.type
_entity_poly.pdbx_seq_one_letter_code
_entity_poly.pdbx_strand_id
1 'polypeptide(L)' 'VNAVAPSTLDTPATRADMRDADFTKCVSLEAAAEAIAYLASPANQAMSGTLVPLYGRA' A
#
# COMPACT_ATOMS: atom_id res chain seq x y z
N VAL A 1 3.86 -8.35 -14.98
CA VAL A 1 4.41 -8.16 -13.61
C VAL A 1 4.24 -6.71 -13.24
N ASN A 2 3.73 -6.40 -12.04
CA ASN A 2 3.57 -5.03 -11.52
C ASN A 2 4.18 -4.94 -10.12
N ALA A 3 4.53 -3.74 -9.67
CA ALA A 3 5.05 -3.48 -8.33
C ALA A 3 4.12 -2.50 -7.60
N VAL A 4 3.90 -2.75 -6.31
CA VAL A 4 3.19 -1.83 -5.40
C VAL A 4 4.24 -1.22 -4.47
N ALA A 5 4.29 0.11 -4.40
CA ALA A 5 5.25 0.87 -3.62
C ALA A 5 4.51 1.74 -2.60
N PRO A 6 4.13 1.18 -1.44
CA PRO A 6 3.58 1.98 -0.37
C PRO A 6 4.65 2.90 0.22
N SER A 7 4.22 4.02 0.80
CA SER A 7 4.99 4.73 1.81
C SER A 7 5.10 3.86 3.08
N THR A 8 4.84 4.40 4.26
CA THR A 8 4.79 3.61 5.49
C THR A 8 3.49 2.81 5.57
N LEU A 9 3.57 1.47 5.71
CA LEU A 9 2.43 0.63 6.03
C LEU A 9 2.11 0.67 7.52
N ASP A 10 0.83 0.73 7.86
CA ASP A 10 0.37 0.68 9.25
C ASP A 10 0.41 -0.76 9.78
N THR A 11 1.58 -1.17 10.29
CA THR A 11 1.79 -2.50 10.89
C THR A 11 2.11 -2.39 12.38
N PRO A 12 1.87 -3.45 13.18
CA PRO A 12 2.29 -3.47 14.58
C PRO A 12 3.79 -3.21 14.77
N ALA A 13 4.63 -3.70 13.85
CA ALA A 13 6.09 -3.46 13.87
C ALA A 13 6.41 -1.97 13.66
N THR A 14 5.85 -1.37 12.61
CA THR A 14 6.00 0.07 12.36
C THR A 14 5.49 0.92 13.52
N ARG A 15 4.37 0.53 14.15
CA ARG A 15 3.84 1.21 15.34
C ARG A 15 4.76 1.12 16.56
N ALA A 16 5.45 0.00 16.73
CA ALA A 16 6.41 -0.19 17.81
C ALA A 16 7.70 0.63 17.57
N ASP A 17 8.16 0.69 16.31
CA ASP A 17 9.42 1.33 15.94
C ASP A 17 9.31 2.87 15.84
N MET A 18 8.13 3.40 15.51
CA MET A 18 7.91 4.82 15.24
C MET A 18 6.92 5.47 16.21
N ARG A 19 7.24 5.44 17.51
CA ARG A 19 6.28 5.78 18.58
C ARG A 19 5.71 7.21 18.56
N ASP A 20 6.40 8.14 17.89
CA ASP A 20 6.00 9.55 17.74
C ASP A 20 5.45 9.89 16.33
N ALA A 21 5.24 8.87 15.48
CA ALA A 21 4.71 9.09 14.14
C ALA A 21 3.20 9.31 14.13
N ASP A 22 2.76 10.12 13.17
CA ASP A 22 1.34 10.29 12.87
C ASP A 22 0.84 9.13 12.00
N PHE A 23 0.28 8.09 12.63
CA PHE A 23 -0.20 6.89 11.94
C PHE A 23 -1.42 7.15 11.06
N THR A 24 -2.09 8.31 11.14
CA THR A 24 -3.17 8.64 10.19
C THR A 24 -2.62 8.85 8.78
N LYS A 25 -1.32 9.14 8.64
CA LYS A 25 -0.62 9.28 7.35
C LYS A 25 -0.04 7.97 6.81
N CYS A 26 -0.15 6.87 7.56
CA CYS A 26 0.30 5.56 7.09
C CYS A 26 -0.74 4.94 6.13
N VAL A 27 -0.26 4.10 5.22
CA VAL A 27 -1.11 3.31 4.34
C VAL A 27 -1.68 2.15 5.16
N SER A 28 -3.01 2.10 5.30
CA SER A 28 -3.70 0.97 5.93
C SER A 28 -3.45 -0.32 5.16
N LEU A 29 -3.40 -1.46 5.86
CA LEU A 29 -3.23 -2.77 5.24
C LEU A 29 -4.38 -3.12 4.29
N GLU A 30 -5.60 -2.68 4.61
CA GLU A 30 -6.79 -2.89 3.79
C GLU A 30 -6.64 -2.22 2.42
N ALA A 31 -6.23 -0.95 2.39
CA ALA A 31 -5.99 -0.23 1.14
C ALA A 31 -4.85 -0.87 0.30
N ALA A 32 -3.77 -1.32 0.95
CA ALA A 32 -2.69 -2.01 0.25
C ALA A 32 -3.17 -3.34 -0.34
N ALA A 33 -3.95 -4.12 0.42
CA ALA A 33 -4.54 -5.37 -0.04
C ALA A 33 -5.52 -5.16 -1.21
N GLU A 34 -6.33 -4.10 -1.17
CA GLU A 34 -7.25 -3.74 -2.25
C GLU A 34 -6.51 -3.45 -3.56
N ALA A 35 -5.43 -2.67 -3.51
CA ALA A 35 -4.61 -2.38 -4.68
C ALA A 35 -3.99 -3.66 -5.27
N ILE A 36 -3.46 -4.54 -4.41
CA ILE A 36 -2.90 -5.84 -4.82
C ILE A 36 -3.99 -6.71 -5.45
N ALA A 37 -5.16 -6.81 -4.82
CA ALA A 37 -6.29 -7.59 -5.31
C ALA A 37 -6.76 -7.10 -6.67
N TYR A 38 -6.86 -5.79 -6.87
CA TYR A 38 -7.20 -5.21 -8.17
C TYR A 38 -6.17 -5.60 -9.26
N LEU A 39 -4.87 -5.43 -8.98
CA LEU A 39 -3.81 -5.78 -9.93
C LEU A 39 -3.75 -7.27 -10.27
N ALA A 40 -4.17 -8.12 -9.33
CA ALA A 40 -4.25 -9.57 -9.51
C ALA A 40 -5.59 -10.02 -10.14
N SER A 41 -6.60 -9.14 -10.20
CA SER A 41 -7.94 -9.48 -10.65
C SER A 41 -8.04 -9.61 -12.18
N PRO A 42 -9.09 -10.27 -12.70
CA PRO A 42 -9.38 -10.30 -14.14
C PRO A 42 -9.64 -8.93 -14.77
N ALA A 43 -9.86 -7.88 -13.97
CA ALA A 43 -10.02 -6.51 -14.47
C ALA A 43 -8.70 -5.93 -15.00
N ASN A 44 -7.56 -6.45 -14.54
CA ASN A 44 -6.24 -6.05 -15.02
C ASN A 44 -5.73 -7.00 -16.13
N GLN A 45 -6.20 -6.81 -17.38
CA GLN A 45 -5.82 -7.69 -18.49
C GLN A 45 -4.56 -7.25 -19.27
N ALA A 46 -4.27 -5.94 -19.28
CA ALA A 46 -3.25 -5.37 -20.15
C ALA A 46 -2.11 -4.66 -19.40
N MET A 47 -2.25 -4.35 -18.11
CA MET A 47 -1.22 -3.58 -17.40
C MET A 47 -0.09 -4.51 -16.93
N SER A 48 1.12 -4.20 -17.39
CA SER A 48 2.37 -4.82 -16.94
C SER A 48 3.48 -3.77 -16.92
N GLY A 49 4.46 -3.93 -16.03
CA GLY A 49 5.58 -3.01 -15.85
C GLY A 49 5.26 -1.80 -14.98
N THR A 50 4.10 -1.77 -14.32
CA THR A 50 3.65 -0.60 -13.57
C THR A 50 4.29 -0.53 -12.18
N LEU A 51 4.66 0.67 -11.75
CA LEU A 51 4.94 1.02 -10.35
C LEU A 51 3.74 1.78 -9.78
N VAL A 52 3.04 1.19 -8.81
CA VAL A 52 1.84 1.77 -8.20
C VAL A 52 2.21 2.36 -6.83
N PRO A 53 2.39 3.68 -6.71
CA PRO A 53 2.65 4.31 -5.42
C PRO A 53 1.38 4.36 -4.57
N LEU A 54 1.50 4.05 -3.28
CA LEU A 54 0.41 4.19 -2.30
C LEU A 54 0.80 5.15 -1.19
N TYR A 55 -0.08 6.11 -0.87
CA TYR A 55 0.11 7.09 0.20
C TYR A 55 -1.08 7.07 1.15
N GLY A 56 -0.83 7.19 2.45
CA GLY A 56 -1.90 7.42 3.43
C GLY A 56 -2.54 8.79 3.18
N ARG A 57 -3.83 8.94 3.55
CA ARG A 57 -4.53 10.21 3.39
C ARG A 57 -3.86 11.28 4.28
N ALA A 58 -3.47 12.40 3.65
CA ALA A 58 -2.95 13.59 4.33
C ALA A 58 -4.08 14.48 4.87
#